data_AF-A0A7Z0TKJ5-F1
#
_entry.id   AF-A0A7Z0TKJ5-F1
#
_cell.length_a   1.000
_cell.length_b   1.000
_cell.length_c   1.000
_cell.angle_alpha   90.00
_cell.angle_beta   90.00
_cell.angle_gamma   90.00
#
_symmetry.space_group_name_H-M   'P 1'
#
loop_
_entity.id
_entity.type
_entity.pdbx_description
1 polymer ?
#
loop_
_entity_poly.entity_id
_entity_poly.type
_entity_poly.pdbx_seq_one_letter_code
_entity_poly.pdbx_strand_id
1 'polypeptide(L)'
;FRDLGFESLTAVNLRNQLSARTGLKLPVTLVFDHPTPTALAEFLRGEIGGAVRSQEGAETAVLSELDRLEAGLAGLDGDEGARQRITSRLRALVTRLDGGPAPADATADVADRLDAASAEEVLAFIDNEFGEA
;
A
#
# COMPACT_ATOMS: atom_id res chain seq x y z
N PHE A 1 9.93 -16.03 -33.49
CA PHE A 1 10.96 -16.43 -32.50
C PHE A 1 11.67 -17.73 -32.88
N ARG A 2 10.97 -18.78 -33.32
CA ARG A 2 11.61 -20.04 -33.79
C ARG A 2 12.63 -19.84 -34.92
N ASP A 3 12.31 -19.00 -35.91
CA ASP A 3 13.22 -18.70 -37.03
C ASP A 3 14.40 -17.79 -36.64
N LEU A 4 14.42 -17.29 -35.39
CA LEU A 4 15.48 -16.46 -34.82
C LEU A 4 16.37 -17.24 -33.82
N GLY A 5 16.21 -18.56 -33.68
CA GLY A 5 17.00 -19.38 -32.76
C GLY A 5 16.60 -19.28 -31.29
N PHE A 6 15.36 -18.87 -30.98
CA PHE A 6 14.86 -18.85 -29.60
C PHE A 6 14.55 -20.26 -29.09
N GLU A 7 15.51 -20.87 -28.39
CA GLU A 7 15.33 -22.10 -27.62
C GLU A 7 14.72 -21.80 -26.23
N SER A 8 14.16 -22.83 -25.57
CA SER A 8 13.33 -22.71 -24.36
C SER A 8 13.92 -21.85 -23.23
N LEU A 9 15.24 -21.79 -23.08
CA LEU A 9 15.89 -20.98 -22.04
C LEU A 9 15.76 -19.47 -22.30
N THR A 10 15.87 -19.07 -23.57
CA THR A 10 15.76 -17.67 -24.01
C THR A 10 14.32 -17.18 -23.91
N ALA A 11 13.33 -18.06 -24.14
CA ALA A 11 11.91 -17.75 -23.95
C ALA A 11 11.56 -17.42 -22.49
N VAL A 12 12.10 -18.20 -21.54
CA VAL A 12 11.93 -17.93 -20.10
C VAL A 12 12.60 -16.63 -19.69
N ASN A 13 13.83 -16.38 -20.17
CA ASN A 13 14.54 -15.14 -19.87
C ASN A 13 13.81 -13.90 -20.41
N LEU A 14 13.34 -13.96 -21.66
CA LEU A 14 12.51 -12.91 -22.27
C LEU A 14 11.23 -12.66 -21.46
N ARG A 15 10.52 -13.72 -21.07
CA ARG A 15 9.32 -13.61 -20.23
C ARG A 15 9.62 -12.97 -18.87
N ASN A 16 10.74 -13.32 -18.23
CA ASN A 16 11.15 -12.72 -16.97
C ASN A 16 11.49 -11.23 -17.12
N GLN A 17 12.24 -10.86 -18.16
CA GLN A 17 12.56 -9.46 -18.45
C GLN A 17 11.29 -8.64 -18.75
N LEU A 18 10.37 -9.19 -19.54
CA LEU A 18 9.10 -8.54 -19.85
C LEU A 18 8.23 -8.39 -18.59
N SER A 19 8.14 -9.42 -17.75
CA SER A 19 7.38 -9.34 -16.49
C SER A 19 7.95 -8.26 -15.56
N ALA A 20 9.28 -8.17 -15.44
CA ALA A 20 9.94 -7.16 -14.62
C ALA A 20 9.73 -5.73 -15.15
N ARG A 21 9.74 -5.53 -16.47
CA ARG A 21 9.57 -4.20 -17.09
C ARG A 21 8.11 -3.73 -17.18
N THR A 22 7.17 -4.66 -17.32
CA THR A 22 5.75 -4.35 -17.49
C THR A 22 4.96 -4.46 -16.19
N GLY A 23 5.53 -5.09 -15.15
CA GLY A 23 4.82 -5.39 -13.90
C GLY A 23 3.76 -6.49 -14.04
N LEU A 24 3.60 -7.08 -15.22
CA LEU A 24 2.59 -8.09 -15.50
C LEU A 24 3.04 -9.49 -15.07
N LYS A 25 2.09 -10.30 -14.56
CA LYS A 25 2.30 -11.73 -14.36
C LYS A 25 2.11 -12.47 -15.68
N LEU A 26 3.16 -12.51 -16.50
CA LEU A 26 3.12 -13.17 -17.80
C LEU A 26 3.15 -14.70 -17.66
N PRO A 27 2.31 -15.47 -18.39
CA PRO A 27 2.37 -16.93 -18.42
C PRO A 27 3.68 -17.47 -18.98
N VAL A 28 4.07 -18.68 -18.57
CA VAL A 28 5.28 -19.34 -19.12
C VAL A 28 5.10 -19.79 -20.58
N THR A 29 3.85 -19.93 -21.04
CA THR A 29 3.50 -20.32 -22.41
C THR A 29 3.46 -19.16 -23.39
N LEU A 30 3.63 -17.92 -22.92
CA LEU A 30 3.45 -16.68 -23.69
C LEU A 30 4.20 -16.65 -25.03
N VAL A 31 5.44 -17.13 -25.08
CA VAL A 31 6.27 -17.14 -26.30
C VAL A 31 5.80 -18.22 -27.30
N PHE A 32 5.11 -19.26 -26.82
CA PHE A 32 4.49 -20.29 -27.67
C PHE A 32 3.11 -19.85 -28.17
N ASP A 33 2.33 -19.17 -27.33
CA ASP A 33 1.02 -18.62 -27.67
C ASP A 33 1.14 -17.43 -28.64
N HIS A 34 2.23 -16.66 -28.53
CA HIS A 34 2.55 -15.50 -29.39
C HIS A 34 3.93 -15.66 -30.03
N PRO A 35 4.08 -16.49 -31.08
CA PRO A 35 5.36 -16.89 -31.63
C PRO A 35 6.07 -15.80 -32.45
N THR A 36 5.42 -14.66 -32.68
CA THR A 36 5.98 -13.51 -33.39
C THR A 36 6.12 -12.30 -32.46
N PRO A 37 7.16 -11.47 -32.63
CA PRO A 37 7.32 -10.25 -31.84
C PRO A 37 6.10 -9.32 -31.93
N THR A 38 5.46 -9.23 -33.10
CA THR A 38 4.25 -8.41 -33.30
C THR A 38 3.08 -8.91 -32.48
N ALA A 39 2.77 -10.21 -32.53
CA ALA A 39 1.67 -10.79 -31.76
C ALA A 39 1.90 -10.65 -30.24
N LEU A 40 3.15 -10.79 -29.80
CA LEU A 40 3.53 -10.60 -28.40
C LEU A 40 3.37 -9.13 -27.97
N ALA A 41 3.77 -8.18 -28.83
CA ALA A 41 3.64 -6.75 -28.55
C ALA A 41 2.18 -6.29 -28.50
N GLU A 42 1.31 -6.84 -29.35
CA GLU A 42 -0.14 -6.58 -29.31
C GLU A 42 -0.78 -7.11 -28.03
N PHE A 43 -0.44 -8.33 -27.62
CA PHE A 43 -0.90 -8.90 -26.35
C PHE A 43 -0.50 -8.03 -25.16
N LEU A 44 0.78 -7.66 -25.06
CA LEU A 44 1.28 -6.82 -23.97
C LEU A 44 0.60 -5.44 -23.94
N ARG A 45 0.31 -4.85 -25.11
CA ARG A 45 -0.42 -3.57 -25.18
C ARG A 45 -1.83 -3.69 -24.61
N GLY A 46 -2.52 -4.80 -24.90
CA GLY A 46 -3.84 -5.10 -24.36
C GLY A 46 -3.83 -5.24 -22.84
N GLU A 47 -2.89 -6.03 -22.31
CA GLU A 47 -2.77 -6.27 -20.86
C GLU A 47 -2.40 -4.99 -20.09
N ILE A 48 -1.42 -4.23 -20.57
CA ILE A 48 -1.02 -2.96 -19.94
C ILE A 48 -2.19 -1.96 -19.97
N GLY A 49 -2.85 -1.81 -21.13
CA GLY A 49 -4.01 -0.91 -21.26
C GLY A 49 -5.23 -1.36 -20.45
N GLY A 50 -5.39 -2.65 -20.19
CA GLY A 50 -6.41 -3.18 -19.28
C GLY A 50 -6.10 -2.85 -17.81
N ALA A 51 -4.85 -3.04 -17.39
CA ALA A 51 -4.39 -2.72 -16.05
C ALA A 51 -4.55 -1.23 -15.73
N VAL A 52 -4.11 -0.34 -16.63
CA VAL A 52 -4.25 1.12 -16.46
C VAL A 52 -5.73 1.51 -16.35
N ARG A 53 -6.59 1.02 -17.24
CA ARG A 53 -8.05 1.29 -17.16
C ARG A 53 -8.69 0.77 -15.88
N SER A 54 -8.17 -0.33 -15.33
CA SER A 54 -8.64 -0.89 -14.06
C SER A 54 -8.20 -0.04 -12.87
N GLN A 55 -6.98 0.52 -12.92
CA GLN A 55 -6.49 1.48 -11.94
C GLN A 55 -7.25 2.81 -11.99
N GLU A 56 -7.49 3.36 -13.18
CA GLU A 56 -8.31 4.57 -13.37
C GLU A 56 -9.75 4.36 -12.85
N GLY A 57 -10.33 3.19 -13.09
CA GLY A 57 -11.64 2.82 -12.56
C GLY A 57 -11.66 2.70 -11.02
N ALA A 58 -10.61 2.11 -10.43
CA ALA A 58 -10.47 2.02 -8.99
C ALA A 58 -10.25 3.40 -8.34
N GLU A 59 -9.42 4.25 -8.95
CA GLU A 59 -9.21 5.63 -8.53
C GLU A 59 -10.53 6.42 -8.56
N THR A 60 -11.27 6.34 -9.67
CA THR A 60 -12.58 7.00 -9.81
C THR A 60 -13.57 6.55 -8.72
N ALA A 61 -13.60 5.26 -8.40
CA ALA A 61 -14.46 4.73 -7.34
C ALA A 61 -14.06 5.29 -5.97
N VAL A 62 -12.77 5.33 -5.65
CA VAL A 62 -12.27 5.89 -4.37
C VAL A 62 -12.61 7.38 -4.26
N LEU A 63 -12.43 8.15 -5.33
CA LEU A 63 -12.79 9.57 -5.36
C LEU A 63 -14.30 9.78 -5.09
N SER A 64 -15.17 8.97 -5.70
CA SER A 64 -16.61 9.05 -5.44
C SER A 64 -17.00 8.72 -4.00
N GLU A 65 -16.28 7.82 -3.33
CA GLU A 65 -16.49 7.53 -1.91
C GLU A 65 -16.03 8.70 -1.01
N LEU A 66 -14.95 9.40 -1.39
CA LEU A 66 -14.52 10.62 -0.70
C LEU A 66 -15.55 11.75 -0.83
N ASP A 67 -16.12 11.94 -2.03
CA ASP A 67 -17.20 12.92 -2.24
C ASP A 67 -18.42 12.62 -1.34
N ARG A 68 -18.78 11.32 -1.22
CA ARG A 68 -19.86 10.89 -0.33
C ARG A 68 -19.53 11.15 1.15
N LEU A 69 -18.28 10.92 1.55
CA LEU A 69 -17.82 11.20 2.91
C LEU A 69 -17.86 12.70 3.21
N GLU A 70 -17.40 13.54 2.29
CA GLU A 70 -17.45 15.00 2.43
C GLU A 70 -18.89 15.50 2.62
N ALA A 71 -19.82 15.02 1.80
CA ALA A 71 -21.24 15.34 1.94
C ALA A 71 -21.81 14.89 3.30
N GLY A 72 -21.40 13.72 3.80
CA GLY A 72 -21.81 13.23 5.12
C GLY A 72 -21.24 14.07 6.28
N LEU A 73 -20.00 14.55 6.15
CA LEU A 73 -19.34 15.38 7.16
C LEU A 73 -20.00 16.75 7.30
N ALA A 74 -20.48 17.33 6.19
CA ALA A 74 -21.24 18.58 6.20
C ALA A 74 -22.56 18.48 7.01
N GLY A 75 -23.07 17.27 7.26
CA GLY A 75 -24.26 17.05 8.09
C GLY A 75 -23.99 16.96 9.60
N LEU A 76 -22.73 16.95 10.05
CA LEU A 76 -22.35 16.72 11.46
C LEU A 76 -22.24 18.02 12.29
N ASP A 77 -22.98 19.06 11.91
CA ASP A 77 -22.91 20.38 12.52
C ASP A 77 -23.42 20.38 13.98
N GLY A 78 -22.52 20.06 14.92
CA GLY A 78 -22.78 20.17 16.37
C GLY A 78 -21.96 19.25 17.27
N ASP A 79 -21.44 18.12 16.76
CA ASP A 79 -20.71 17.15 17.59
C ASP A 79 -19.18 17.30 17.44
N GLU A 80 -18.61 18.14 18.30
CA GLU A 80 -17.17 18.40 18.33
C GLU A 80 -16.34 17.13 18.64
N GLY A 81 -16.87 16.23 19.48
CA GLY A 81 -16.22 14.97 19.79
C GLY A 81 -16.20 14.01 18.59
N ALA A 82 -17.27 13.97 17.80
CA ALA A 82 -17.31 13.22 16.55
C ALA A 82 -16.34 13.81 15.52
N ARG A 83 -16.30 15.13 15.36
CA ARG A 83 -15.34 15.80 14.46
C ARG A 83 -13.89 15.47 14.82
N GLN A 84 -13.53 15.52 16.10
CA GLN A 84 -12.17 15.17 16.56
C GLN A 84 -11.83 13.70 16.27
N ARG A 85 -12.73 12.76 16.56
CA ARG A 85 -12.54 11.33 16.26
C ARG A 85 -12.36 11.08 14.76
N ILE A 86 -13.19 11.69 13.93
CA ILE A 86 -13.11 11.55 12.47
C ILE A 86 -11.80 12.16 11.93
N THR A 87 -11.43 13.35 12.40
CA THR A 87 -10.18 14.02 11.98
C THR A 87 -8.95 13.18 12.30
N SER A 88 -8.89 12.61 13.51
CA SER A 88 -7.81 11.69 13.90
C SER A 88 -7.75 10.46 13.00
N ARG A 89 -8.90 9.88 12.63
CA ARG A 89 -8.97 8.73 11.73
C ARG A 89 -8.53 9.06 10.30
N LEU A 90 -8.88 10.25 9.79
CA LEU A 90 -8.47 10.73 8.47
C LEU A 90 -6.96 10.96 8.39
N ARG A 91 -6.34 11.58 9.40
CA ARG A 91 -4.87 11.70 9.45
C ARG A 91 -4.19 10.33 9.41
N ALA A 92 -4.69 9.36 10.18
CA ALA A 92 -4.16 8.00 10.17
C ALA A 92 -4.35 7.27 8.82
N LEU A 93 -5.36 7.65 8.02
CA LEU A 93 -5.52 7.15 6.65
C LEU A 93 -4.48 7.78 5.72
N VAL A 94 -4.29 9.11 5.79
CA VAL A 94 -3.27 9.82 4.99
C VAL A 94 -1.87 9.28 5.27
N THR A 95 -1.49 9.13 6.54
CA THR A 95 -0.18 8.56 6.90
C THR A 95 0.05 7.17 6.31
N ARG A 96 -0.98 6.31 6.27
CA ARG A 96 -0.87 4.98 5.66
C ARG A 96 -0.77 5.04 4.13
N LEU A 97 -1.47 5.98 3.50
CA LEU A 97 -1.40 6.19 2.04
C LEU A 97 -0.03 6.73 1.62
N ASP A 98 0.60 7.56 2.45
CA ASP A 98 1.97 8.07 2.24
C ASP A 98 3.05 6.98 2.44
N GLY A 99 2.65 5.72 2.71
CA GLY A 99 3.56 4.62 2.99
C GLY A 99 4.16 4.66 4.39
N GLY A 100 3.64 5.51 5.28
CA GLY A 100 4.01 5.54 6.69
C GLY A 100 3.56 4.27 7.43
N PRO A 101 4.24 3.91 8.53
CA PRO A 101 3.83 2.75 9.32
C PRO A 101 2.37 2.91 9.76
N ALA A 102 1.61 1.81 9.71
CA ALA A 102 0.27 1.78 10.30
C ALA A 102 0.36 2.31 11.73
N PRO A 103 -0.59 3.15 12.20
CA PRO A 103 -0.58 3.57 13.59
C PRO A 103 -0.53 2.30 14.42
N ALA A 104 0.57 2.16 15.16
CA ALA A 104 0.74 1.07 16.11
C ALA A 104 -0.52 1.04 16.95
N ASP A 105 -1.10 -0.16 17.06
CA ASP A 105 -2.19 -0.42 17.99
C ASP A 105 -1.75 0.16 19.33
N ALA A 106 -2.41 1.22 19.80
CA ALA A 106 -1.99 1.99 20.97
C ALA A 106 -2.04 1.15 22.27
N THR A 107 -2.46 -0.10 22.17
CA THR A 107 -2.45 -1.12 23.22
C THR A 107 -1.13 -1.89 23.29
N ALA A 108 -0.33 -1.95 22.22
CA ALA A 108 0.99 -2.60 22.22
C ALA A 108 2.11 -1.63 22.66
N ASP A 109 2.02 -0.35 22.28
CA ASP A 109 3.04 0.67 22.58
C ASP A 109 3.18 0.97 24.10
N VAL A 110 2.12 0.81 24.88
CA VAL A 110 2.20 1.00 26.34
C VAL A 110 2.98 -0.14 27.00
N ALA A 111 2.81 -1.38 26.53
CA ALA A 111 3.54 -2.53 27.06
C ALA A 111 5.03 -2.45 26.70
N ASP A 112 5.38 -2.10 25.46
CA ASP A 112 6.77 -1.94 25.02
C ASP A 112 7.46 -0.71 25.65
N ARG A 113 6.73 0.40 25.91
CA ARG A 113 7.29 1.56 26.65
C ARG A 113 7.44 1.32 28.15
N LEU A 114 6.64 0.45 28.74
CA LEU A 114 6.82 -0.01 30.13
C LEU A 114 8.00 -0.98 30.26
N ASP A 115 8.29 -1.77 29.22
CA ASP A 115 9.44 -2.69 29.19
C ASP A 115 10.76 -1.95 28.85
N ALA A 116 10.69 -0.87 28.05
CA ALA A 116 11.83 -0.03 27.70
C ALA A 116 12.19 1.01 28.77
N ALA A 117 11.28 1.36 29.68
CA ALA A 117 11.60 2.08 30.90
C ALA A 117 12.19 1.07 31.89
N SER A 118 13.52 0.98 31.96
CA SER A 118 14.22 0.17 32.96
C SER A 118 13.66 0.49 34.35
N ALA A 119 13.51 -0.51 35.23
CA ALA A 119 13.08 -0.30 36.62
C ALA A 119 13.88 0.81 37.35
N GLU A 120 15.09 1.10 36.88
CA GLU A 120 15.97 2.19 37.33
C GLU A 120 15.40 3.59 37.08
N GLU A 121 14.65 3.83 36.00
CA GLU A 121 14.03 5.14 35.70
C GLU A 121 12.78 5.39 36.56
N VAL A 122 12.02 4.33 36.84
CA VAL A 122 10.87 4.36 37.76
C VAL A 122 11.32 4.58 39.21
N LEU A 123 12.42 3.95 39.63
CA LEU A 123 13.05 4.19 40.94
C LEU A 123 13.60 5.61 41.07
N ALA A 124 14.24 6.15 40.02
CA ALA A 124 14.76 7.51 40.01
C ALA A 124 13.66 8.60 40.14
N PHE A 125 12.46 8.34 39.60
CA PHE A 125 11.33 9.27 39.74
C PHE A 125 10.75 9.26 41.16
N ILE A 126 10.69 8.10 41.83
CA ILE A 126 10.19 7.98 43.21
C ILE A 126 11.18 8.58 44.22
N ASP A 127 12.49 8.36 44.03
CA ASP A 127 13.51 8.98 44.89
C ASP A 127 13.53 10.52 44.76
N ASN A 128 13.22 11.06 43.58
CA ASN A 128 13.18 12.50 43.36
C ASN A 128 11.91 13.19 43.90
N GLU A 129 10.81 12.46 44.15
CA GLU A 129 9.58 13.02 44.75
C GLU A 129 9.51 12.84 46.28
N PHE A 130 10.24 11.88 46.86
CA PHE A 130 10.25 11.61 48.31
C PHE A 130 11.58 11.92 49.01
N GLY A 131 12.56 12.44 48.28
CA GLY A 131 13.91 12.73 48.75
C GLY A 131 14.24 14.21 48.93
N GLU A 132 13.40 15.01 49.62
CA GLU A 132 13.85 16.18 50.39
C GLU A 132 12.89 16.43 51.56
N ALA A 133 13.27 15.96 52.75
CA ALA A 133 12.85 16.50 54.05
C ALA A 133 13.96 16.24 55.08
#